data_AF-A0A3D0IAQ9-F1
#
_entry.id   AF-A0A3D0IAQ9-F1
#
_cell.length_a   1.000
_cell.length_b   1.000
_cell.length_c   1.000
_cell.angle_alpha   90.00
_cell.angle_beta   90.00
_cell.angle_gamma   90.00
#
_symmetry.space_group_name_H-M   'P 1'
#
loop_
_entity.id
_entity.type
_entity.pdbx_description
1 polymer ?
#
loop_
_entity_poly.entity_id
_entity_poly.type
_entity_poly.pdbx_seq_one_letter_code
_entity_poly.pdbx_strand_id
1 'polypeptide(L)'
;MDSRSTSTSFRELGGRREVMGDEGTGESTGSGRELLPILEKAADHPCFECALCCRYIAIEIDPPTTNQEYDYLVWYLYHPGVSVFVDWDGAWFVRFETRCHHLTPQGLCGVYERRPAICQDFDWKDCERHMTDGPPDKWLFESADQFLAWFAKQRPKSYRRFQAWNRKRTRAKTSRELRRLKPVPLVPRVAAR
;
A
#
# COMPACT_ATOMS: atom_id res chain seq x y z
N MET A 1 -16.58 -14.96 -32.30
CA MET A 1 -15.97 -13.80 -32.98
C MET A 1 -14.67 -13.56 -32.26
N ASP A 2 -13.60 -13.82 -33.01
CA ASP A 2 -12.33 -14.33 -32.52
C ASP A 2 -11.40 -13.28 -31.92
N SER A 3 -10.53 -13.81 -31.06
CA SER A 3 -9.38 -13.21 -30.39
C SER A 3 -8.35 -12.62 -31.37
N ARG A 4 -7.65 -11.56 -30.92
CA ARG A 4 -6.25 -11.13 -31.25
C ARG A 4 -6.04 -9.84 -30.43
N SER A 5 -5.31 -9.78 -29.31
CA SER A 5 -3.90 -10.09 -29.08
C SER A 5 -2.98 -9.56 -30.19
N THR A 6 -2.48 -8.35 -29.99
CA THR A 6 -1.28 -7.85 -30.67
C THR A 6 -0.33 -7.27 -29.63
N SER A 7 0.59 -8.15 -29.23
CA SER A 7 1.92 -7.89 -28.72
C SER A 7 2.63 -6.87 -29.63
N THR A 8 3.14 -5.77 -29.06
CA THR A 8 4.08 -4.90 -29.77
C THR A 8 5.48 -5.27 -29.30
N SER A 9 6.17 -5.98 -30.19
CA SER A 9 7.49 -6.55 -30.01
C SER A 9 8.58 -5.47 -29.99
N PHE A 10 9.42 -5.54 -28.96
CA PHE A 10 10.68 -4.83 -28.79
C PHE A 10 11.76 -5.49 -29.66
N ARG A 11 12.02 -4.99 -30.88
CA ARG A 11 13.27 -5.14 -31.67
C ARG A 11 13.14 -4.47 -33.04
N GLU A 12 14.29 -4.01 -33.55
CA GLU A 12 14.52 -3.20 -34.77
C GLU A 12 14.53 -1.70 -34.43
N LEU A 13 15.69 -1.05 -34.30
CA LEU A 13 16.56 -0.69 -35.42
C LEU A 13 18.03 -0.57 -34.95
N GLY A 14 18.95 -1.15 -35.74
CA GLY A 14 20.39 -0.93 -35.61
C GLY A 14 21.03 -0.63 -36.97
N GLY A 15 21.95 0.34 -36.97
CA GLY A 15 22.97 0.60 -38.00
C GLY A 15 22.60 1.67 -39.03
N ARG A 16 23.46 2.59 -39.49
CA ARG A 16 24.89 2.91 -39.32
C ARG A 16 25.10 4.36 -39.82
N ARG A 17 26.12 5.11 -39.32
CA ARG A 17 27.37 5.48 -40.04
C ARG A 17 28.14 6.61 -39.32
N GLU A 18 29.45 6.41 -39.19
CA GLU A 18 30.54 7.31 -38.71
C GLU A 18 30.68 8.57 -39.64
N VAL A 19 31.42 9.66 -39.39
CA VAL A 19 32.82 9.87 -38.90
C VAL A 19 33.06 11.37 -38.57
N MET A 20 34.14 11.65 -37.81
CA MET A 20 34.96 12.89 -37.66
C MET A 20 34.52 13.85 -36.54
N GLY A 21 35.34 14.26 -35.55
CA GLY A 21 36.79 14.27 -35.40
C GLY A 21 37.23 15.73 -35.22
N ASP A 22 37.49 16.16 -33.97
CA ASP A 22 38.40 17.28 -33.68
C ASP A 22 38.91 17.21 -32.24
N GLU A 23 40.21 17.44 -32.10
CA GLU A 23 41.01 17.36 -30.90
C GLU A 23 41.00 18.72 -30.19
N GLY A 24 40.54 18.77 -28.94
CA GLY A 24 40.56 19.97 -28.11
C GLY A 24 41.15 19.67 -26.73
N THR A 25 42.43 19.93 -26.57
CA THR A 25 43.15 19.91 -25.29
C THR A 25 42.60 20.99 -24.36
N GLY A 26 42.06 20.59 -23.21
CA GLY A 26 41.60 21.48 -22.15
C GLY A 26 41.72 20.81 -20.79
N GLU A 27 42.73 21.24 -20.03
CA GLU A 27 43.03 20.86 -18.66
C GLU A 27 41.81 21.06 -17.74
N SER A 28 41.26 19.98 -17.16
CA SER A 28 40.20 20.09 -16.13
C SER A 28 40.77 19.81 -14.75
N THR A 29 41.33 20.85 -14.12
CA THR A 29 41.54 20.91 -12.67
C THR A 29 40.17 20.86 -11.99
N GLY A 30 39.99 19.94 -11.04
CA GLY A 30 38.68 19.58 -10.50
C GLY A 30 37.98 20.68 -9.70
N SER A 31 36.65 20.59 -9.63
CA SER A 31 35.82 21.01 -8.50
C SER A 31 34.36 20.79 -8.87
N GLY A 32 33.57 20.31 -7.91
CA GLY A 32 32.12 20.30 -7.99
C GLY A 32 31.53 19.00 -8.52
N ARG A 33 31.03 18.16 -7.61
CA ARG A 33 29.81 17.40 -7.92
C ARG A 33 28.78 18.44 -8.33
N GLU A 34 28.51 18.53 -9.62
CA GLU A 34 27.43 19.34 -10.17
C GLU A 34 26.13 18.72 -9.66
N LEU A 35 25.76 19.15 -8.45
CA LEU A 35 24.42 19.02 -7.95
C LEU A 35 23.58 19.82 -8.94
N LEU A 36 22.90 19.11 -9.83
CA LEU A 36 21.81 19.67 -10.61
C LEU A 36 20.96 20.54 -9.67
N PRO A 37 20.53 21.73 -10.12
CA PRO A 37 19.93 22.73 -9.27
C PRO A 37 18.76 22.06 -8.54
N ILE A 38 18.96 21.82 -7.25
CA ILE A 38 17.89 21.40 -6.36
C ILE A 38 16.88 22.52 -6.52
N LEU A 39 15.77 22.21 -7.17
CA LEU A 39 14.66 23.11 -7.43
C LEU A 39 14.50 24.08 -6.25
N GLU A 40 14.97 25.31 -6.41
CA GLU A 40 14.68 26.42 -5.48
C GLU A 40 13.17 26.70 -5.42
N LYS A 41 12.40 26.04 -6.29
CA LYS A 41 10.94 25.92 -6.25
C LYS A 41 10.43 24.89 -5.23
N ALA A 42 11.18 24.64 -4.15
CA ALA A 42 10.78 23.72 -3.10
C ALA A 42 9.53 24.22 -2.37
N ALA A 43 9.39 25.53 -2.12
CA ALA A 43 8.28 26.08 -1.35
C ALA A 43 6.93 26.11 -2.10
N ASP A 44 6.93 26.27 -3.43
CA ASP A 44 5.69 26.38 -4.21
C ASP A 44 5.09 25.01 -4.58
N HIS A 45 5.83 23.91 -4.43
CA HIS A 45 5.28 22.60 -4.73
C HIS A 45 4.25 22.22 -3.65
N PRO A 46 3.05 21.74 -4.01
CA PRO A 46 1.99 21.39 -3.05
C PRO A 46 2.33 20.21 -2.12
N CYS A 47 3.48 19.56 -2.36
CA CYS A 47 4.04 18.52 -1.49
C CYS A 47 5.12 19.04 -0.54
N PHE A 48 5.47 20.33 -0.58
CA PHE A 48 6.33 20.91 0.44
C PHE A 48 5.65 20.81 1.80
N GLU A 49 6.35 20.25 2.78
CA GLU A 49 5.83 19.92 4.11
C GLU A 49 4.64 18.95 4.12
N CYS A 50 4.30 18.36 2.97
CA CYS A 50 3.24 17.37 2.80
C CYS A 50 3.79 16.09 2.19
N ALA A 51 3.58 14.95 2.85
CA ALA A 51 4.04 13.65 2.34
C ALA A 51 3.06 12.53 2.61
N LEU A 52 1.77 12.84 2.63
CA LEU A 52 0.71 11.89 2.97
C LEU A 52 0.73 10.66 2.04
N CYS A 53 0.60 10.87 0.73
CA CYS A 53 0.61 9.78 -0.26
C CYS A 53 1.96 9.04 -0.40
N CYS A 54 3.06 9.62 0.11
CA CYS A 54 4.39 8.99 0.11
C CYS A 54 4.70 8.22 1.42
N ARG A 55 3.72 8.15 2.34
CA ARG A 55 3.84 7.46 3.63
C ARG A 55 2.99 6.20 3.75
N TYR A 56 2.40 5.76 2.66
CA TYR A 56 1.75 4.47 2.58
C TYR A 56 1.90 3.85 1.20
N ILE A 57 1.59 2.57 1.10
CA ILE A 57 1.27 1.90 -0.17
C ILE A 57 -0.15 1.35 -0.08
N ALA A 58 -0.89 1.42 -1.19
CA ALA A 58 -2.21 0.83 -1.31
C ALA A 58 -2.18 -0.23 -2.42
N ILE A 59 -2.72 -1.41 -2.13
CA ILE A 59 -2.81 -2.51 -3.09
C ILE A 59 -4.27 -2.83 -3.29
N GLU A 60 -4.72 -2.81 -4.54
CA GLU A 60 -6.08 -3.23 -4.89
C GLU A 60 -6.27 -4.72 -4.58
N ILE A 61 -7.41 -5.06 -3.99
CA ILE A 61 -7.82 -6.41 -3.66
C ILE A 61 -9.23 -6.66 -4.17
N ASP A 62 -9.55 -7.92 -4.44
CA ASP A 62 -10.92 -8.29 -4.80
C ASP A 62 -11.88 -8.05 -3.62
N PRO A 63 -13.12 -7.62 -3.87
CA PRO A 63 -14.13 -7.50 -2.83
C PRO A 63 -14.42 -8.88 -2.20
N PRO A 64 -14.55 -8.98 -0.87
CA PRO A 64 -14.76 -10.26 -0.21
C PRO A 64 -16.13 -10.86 -0.56
N THR A 65 -16.12 -12.10 -1.06
CA THR A 65 -17.30 -12.89 -1.45
C THR A 65 -17.51 -14.10 -0.55
N THR A 66 -16.45 -14.67 0.03
CA THR A 66 -16.50 -15.85 0.89
C THR A 66 -16.26 -15.52 2.37
N ASN A 67 -16.77 -16.36 3.28
CA ASN A 67 -16.53 -16.21 4.72
C ASN A 67 -15.03 -16.18 5.08
N GLN A 68 -14.20 -16.87 4.29
CA GLN A 68 -12.77 -16.91 4.48
C GLN A 68 -12.09 -15.60 4.05
N GLU A 69 -12.53 -14.98 2.95
CA GLU A 69 -12.06 -13.65 2.55
C GLU A 69 -12.45 -12.57 3.59
N TYR A 70 -13.66 -12.63 4.16
CA TYR A 70 -14.03 -11.74 5.27
C TYR A 70 -13.12 -11.94 6.50
N ASP A 71 -12.72 -13.18 6.80
CA ASP A 71 -11.78 -13.51 7.88
C ASP A 71 -10.37 -12.96 7.61
N TYR A 72 -9.94 -12.96 6.34
CA TYR A 72 -8.66 -12.35 5.94
C TYR A 72 -8.65 -10.84 6.18
N LEU A 73 -9.72 -10.13 5.86
CA LEU A 73 -9.81 -8.69 6.15
C LEU A 73 -9.74 -8.39 7.65
N VAL A 74 -10.42 -9.19 8.47
CA VAL A 74 -10.32 -9.09 9.94
C VAL A 74 -8.88 -9.32 10.39
N TRP A 75 -8.21 -10.33 9.83
CA TRP A 75 -6.81 -10.61 10.13
C TRP A 75 -5.86 -9.49 9.70
N TYR A 76 -6.05 -8.89 8.52
CA TYR A 76 -5.27 -7.73 8.07
C TYR A 76 -5.35 -6.60 9.10
N LEU A 77 -6.57 -6.26 9.52
CA LEU A 77 -6.86 -5.17 10.45
C LEU A 77 -6.46 -5.44 11.93
N TYR A 78 -5.86 -6.60 12.23
CA TYR A 78 -5.19 -6.83 13.52
C TYR A 78 -3.76 -6.29 13.56
N HIS A 79 -3.18 -5.91 12.42
CA HIS A 79 -1.81 -5.44 12.34
C HIS A 79 -1.77 -3.91 12.42
N PRO A 80 -0.91 -3.33 13.29
CA PRO A 80 -0.71 -1.89 13.32
C PRO A 80 -0.26 -1.35 11.97
N GLY A 81 -0.78 -0.18 11.58
CA GLY A 81 -0.44 0.44 10.30
C GLY A 81 -1.06 -0.25 9.08
N VAL A 82 -2.05 -1.13 9.27
CA VAL A 82 -2.83 -1.71 8.17
C VAL A 82 -4.25 -1.20 8.24
N SER A 83 -4.75 -0.66 7.13
CA SER A 83 -6.15 -0.27 6.95
C SER A 83 -6.70 -0.85 5.66
N VAL A 84 -8.02 -0.94 5.58
CA VAL A 84 -8.73 -1.38 4.37
C VAL A 84 -9.71 -0.29 4.00
N PHE A 85 -9.73 0.10 2.73
CA PHE A 85 -10.66 1.11 2.26
C PHE A 85 -11.36 0.68 0.97
N VAL A 86 -12.48 1.34 0.71
CA VAL A 86 -13.25 1.20 -0.52
C VAL A 86 -13.39 2.59 -1.12
N ASP A 87 -13.01 2.74 -2.37
CA ASP A 87 -13.16 4.01 -3.07
C ASP A 87 -14.61 4.27 -3.49
N TRP A 88 -14.82 5.39 -4.17
CA TRP A 88 -16.15 5.80 -4.61
C TRP A 88 -16.71 4.92 -5.74
N ASP A 89 -15.84 4.33 -6.57
CA ASP A 89 -16.17 3.40 -7.65
C ASP A 89 -16.44 1.97 -7.16
N GLY A 90 -16.11 1.68 -5.89
CA GLY A 90 -16.34 0.40 -5.24
C GLY A 90 -15.17 -0.57 -5.29
N ALA A 91 -13.99 -0.15 -5.74
CA ALA A 91 -12.76 -0.93 -5.67
C ALA A 91 -12.24 -0.99 -4.23
N TRP A 92 -11.68 -2.13 -3.85
CA TRP A 92 -11.21 -2.40 -2.50
C TRP A 92 -9.70 -2.32 -2.47
N PHE A 93 -9.16 -1.76 -1.39
CA PHE A 93 -7.73 -1.63 -1.21
C PHE A 93 -7.33 -2.02 0.20
N VAL A 94 -6.15 -2.62 0.33
CA VAL A 94 -5.43 -2.71 1.59
C VAL A 94 -4.30 -1.69 1.59
N ARG A 95 -4.23 -0.87 2.63
CA ARG A 95 -3.24 0.19 2.81
C ARG A 95 -2.27 -0.21 3.91
N PHE A 96 -0.98 -0.06 3.64
CA PHE A 96 0.10 -0.28 4.58
C PHE A 96 0.82 1.04 4.84
N GLU A 97 0.82 1.50 6.08
CA GLU A 97 1.54 2.69 6.51
C GLU A 97 3.05 2.40 6.50
N THR A 98 3.76 3.00 5.56
CA THR A 98 5.20 2.84 5.38
C THR A 98 5.82 4.03 4.65
N ARG A 99 6.88 4.59 5.21
CA ARG A 99 7.53 5.79 4.68
C ARG A 99 8.43 5.43 3.49
N CYS A 100 8.25 6.11 2.36
CA CYS A 100 9.19 6.02 1.24
C CYS A 100 10.62 6.42 1.66
N HIS A 101 11.61 5.59 1.30
CA HIS A 101 13.02 5.84 1.63
C HIS A 101 13.62 7.07 0.92
N HIS A 102 13.05 7.48 -0.21
CA HIS A 102 13.53 8.65 -0.97
C HIS A 102 12.88 9.97 -0.55
N LEU A 103 11.99 9.97 0.44
CA LEU A 103 11.32 11.17 0.92
C LEU A 103 12.30 12.05 1.71
N THR A 104 12.45 13.30 1.31
CA THR A 104 13.32 14.29 1.98
C THR A 104 12.73 14.75 3.32
N PRO A 105 13.50 15.45 4.17
CA PRO A 105 12.97 16.06 5.39
C PRO A 105 11.84 17.06 5.13
N GLN A 106 11.84 17.72 3.97
CA GLN A 106 10.83 18.70 3.55
C GLN A 106 9.59 18.04 2.92
N GLY A 107 9.50 16.71 2.86
CA GLY A 107 8.37 16.00 2.27
C GLY A 107 8.40 15.89 0.73
N LEU A 108 9.51 16.30 0.09
CA LEU A 108 9.68 16.20 -1.36
C LEU A 108 10.30 14.85 -1.75
N CYS A 109 10.12 14.45 -3.01
CA CYS A 109 10.74 13.23 -3.54
C CYS A 109 12.19 13.49 -3.95
N GLY A 110 13.15 12.86 -3.27
CA GLY A 110 14.58 12.99 -3.57
C GLY A 110 15.04 12.30 -4.86
N VAL A 111 14.13 11.59 -5.55
CA VAL A 111 14.40 10.90 -6.83
C VAL A 111 13.35 11.25 -7.89
N TYR A 112 12.82 12.48 -7.86
CA TYR A 112 11.67 12.90 -8.68
C TYR A 112 11.79 12.52 -10.17
N GLU A 113 12.95 12.76 -10.79
CA GLU A 113 13.19 12.46 -12.21
C GLU A 113 13.29 10.95 -12.53
N ARG A 114 13.60 10.11 -11.53
CA ARG A 114 13.80 8.66 -11.67
C ARG A 114 12.73 7.84 -10.96
N ARG A 115 11.61 8.48 -10.62
CA ARG A 115 10.48 7.83 -9.93
C ARG A 115 9.89 6.71 -10.81
N PRO A 116 9.38 5.62 -10.22
CA PRO A 116 8.74 4.54 -10.99
C PRO A 116 7.44 5.02 -11.66
N ALA A 117 6.98 4.32 -12.69
CA ALA A 117 5.81 4.69 -13.49
C ALA A 117 4.57 5.06 -12.63
N ILE A 118 4.23 4.23 -11.63
CA ILE A 118 3.11 4.52 -10.71
C ILE A 118 3.22 5.88 -10.00
N CYS A 119 4.45 6.34 -9.69
CA CYS A 119 4.68 7.67 -9.13
C CYS A 119 4.72 8.77 -10.20
N GLN A 120 5.00 8.42 -11.46
CA GLN A 120 4.94 9.34 -12.59
C GLN A 120 3.51 9.65 -12.99
N ASP A 121 2.65 8.64 -12.94
CA ASP A 121 1.24 8.70 -13.32
C ASP A 121 0.37 9.42 -12.28
N PHE A 122 0.91 9.66 -11.07
CA PHE A 122 0.22 10.35 -9.99
C PHE A 122 0.14 11.87 -10.24
N ASP A 123 -1.08 12.42 -10.26
CA ASP A 123 -1.33 13.87 -10.26
C ASP A 123 -1.59 14.37 -8.82
N TRP A 124 -0.84 15.39 -8.40
CA TRP A 124 -1.00 16.00 -7.08
C TRP A 124 -2.34 16.72 -6.91
N LYS A 125 -2.98 17.13 -8.00
CA LYS A 125 -4.29 17.81 -8.00
C LYS A 125 -5.41 16.91 -7.52
N ASP A 126 -5.27 15.61 -7.77
CA ASP A 126 -6.26 14.59 -7.39
C ASP A 126 -5.90 13.92 -6.07
N CYS A 127 -4.90 14.42 -5.33
CA CYS A 127 -4.51 13.80 -4.08
C CYS A 127 -5.52 14.08 -2.95
N GLU A 128 -5.55 13.17 -1.96
CA GLU A 128 -6.41 13.25 -0.78
C GLU A 128 -6.35 14.57 0.00
N ARG A 129 -5.28 15.35 -0.16
CA ARG A 129 -5.14 16.68 0.46
C ARG A 129 -5.90 17.78 -0.28
N HIS A 130 -6.08 17.64 -1.60
CA HIS A 130 -6.73 18.63 -2.46
C HIS A 130 -8.20 18.29 -2.75
N MET A 131 -8.67 17.09 -2.37
CA MET A 131 -10.09 16.75 -2.45
C MET A 131 -10.91 17.63 -1.49
N THR A 132 -11.79 18.47 -2.05
CA THR A 132 -12.67 19.38 -1.28
C THR A 132 -14.09 18.87 -1.12
N ASP A 133 -14.50 17.92 -1.95
CA ASP A 133 -15.92 17.57 -2.13
C ASP A 133 -16.36 16.38 -1.27
N GLY A 134 -15.49 15.88 -0.39
CA GLY A 134 -15.80 14.78 0.51
C GLY A 134 -14.55 14.05 1.03
N PRO A 135 -14.74 12.98 1.82
CA PRO A 135 -13.64 12.10 2.19
C PRO A 135 -13.06 11.40 0.94
N PRO A 136 -11.75 11.10 0.95
CA PRO A 136 -11.10 10.43 -0.19
C PRO A 136 -11.65 9.03 -0.41
N ASP A 137 -12.03 8.36 0.68
CA ASP A 137 -12.57 7.00 0.65
C ASP A 137 -14.08 7.01 0.93
N LYS A 138 -14.81 6.13 0.25
CA LYS A 138 -16.22 5.87 0.54
C LYS A 138 -16.39 5.16 1.89
N TRP A 139 -15.50 4.21 2.17
CA TRP A 139 -15.40 3.53 3.46
C TRP A 139 -13.93 3.34 3.81
N LEU A 140 -13.56 3.67 5.04
CA LEU A 140 -12.23 3.42 5.60
C LEU A 140 -12.37 2.60 6.89
N PHE A 141 -11.58 1.54 7.00
CA PHE A 141 -11.50 0.69 8.18
C PHE A 141 -10.05 0.67 8.67
N GLU A 142 -9.82 1.27 9.83
CA GLU A 142 -8.53 1.28 10.52
C GLU A 142 -8.46 0.21 11.62
N SER A 143 -9.59 -0.46 11.89
CA SER A 143 -9.66 -1.56 12.85
C SER A 143 -10.67 -2.62 12.45
N ALA A 144 -10.45 -3.83 12.95
CA ALA A 144 -11.38 -4.94 12.74
C ALA A 144 -12.79 -4.62 13.26
N ASP A 145 -12.91 -3.87 14.36
CA ASP A 145 -14.21 -3.51 14.94
C ASP A 145 -15.01 -2.57 14.04
N GLN A 146 -14.35 -1.58 13.42
CA GLN A 146 -14.99 -0.69 12.44
C GLN A 146 -15.51 -1.49 11.25
N PHE A 147 -14.68 -2.40 10.72
CA PHE A 147 -15.07 -3.29 9.63
C PHE A 147 -16.23 -4.21 10.00
N LEU A 148 -16.19 -4.86 11.16
CA LEU A 148 -17.25 -5.77 11.62
C LEU A 148 -18.58 -5.04 11.85
N ALA A 149 -18.54 -3.82 12.40
CA ALA A 149 -19.73 -2.99 12.56
C ALA A 149 -20.35 -2.61 11.20
N TRP A 150 -19.52 -2.20 10.24
CA TRP A 150 -19.95 -1.95 8.88
C TRP A 150 -20.50 -3.22 8.21
N PHE A 151 -19.81 -4.34 8.35
CA PHE A 151 -20.17 -5.61 7.72
C PHE A 151 -21.53 -6.12 8.24
N ALA A 152 -21.77 -5.99 9.55
CA ALA A 152 -23.06 -6.29 10.17
C ALA A 152 -24.20 -5.44 9.60
N LYS A 153 -23.96 -4.14 9.40
CA LYS A 153 -24.96 -3.18 8.92
C LYS A 153 -25.24 -3.34 7.43
N GLN A 154 -24.20 -3.40 6.60
CA GLN A 154 -24.32 -3.35 5.14
C GLN A 154 -24.60 -4.72 4.52
N ARG A 155 -24.15 -5.82 5.14
CA ARG A 155 -24.31 -7.18 4.61
C ARG A 155 -24.81 -8.17 5.68
N PRO A 156 -25.98 -7.94 6.31
CA PRO A 156 -26.43 -8.69 7.49
C PRO A 156 -26.61 -10.19 7.25
N LYS A 157 -27.00 -10.62 6.04
CA LYS A 157 -27.12 -12.05 5.70
C LYS A 157 -25.75 -12.73 5.65
N SER A 158 -24.77 -12.12 4.97
CA SER A 158 -23.40 -12.61 4.88
C SER A 158 -22.71 -12.58 6.25
N TYR A 159 -22.91 -11.52 7.03
CA TYR A 159 -22.38 -11.40 8.39
C TYR A 159 -22.84 -12.53 9.32
N ARG A 160 -24.14 -12.87 9.32
CA ARG A 160 -24.67 -14.00 10.10
C ARG A 160 -24.03 -15.34 9.69
N ARG A 161 -23.82 -15.55 8.38
CA ARG A 161 -23.14 -16.74 7.85
C ARG A 161 -21.68 -16.78 8.29
N PHE A 162 -20.99 -15.66 8.22
CA PHE A 162 -19.60 -15.50 8.67
C PHE A 162 -19.46 -15.83 10.16
N GLN A 163 -20.31 -15.26 11.03
CA GLN A 163 -20.27 -15.55 12.46
C GLN A 163 -20.53 -17.04 12.78
N ALA A 164 -21.53 -17.64 12.14
CA ALA A 164 -21.84 -19.06 12.33
C ALA A 164 -20.68 -19.96 11.86
N TRP A 165 -20.08 -19.63 10.72
CA TRP A 165 -18.91 -20.31 10.18
C TRP A 165 -17.71 -20.18 11.12
N ASN A 166 -17.42 -18.97 11.61
CA ASN A 166 -16.28 -18.72 12.48
C ASN A 166 -16.44 -19.45 13.82
N ARG A 167 -17.63 -19.37 14.46
CA ARG A 167 -17.94 -20.12 15.69
C ARG A 167 -17.73 -21.63 15.52
N LYS A 168 -18.19 -22.21 14.40
CA LYS A 168 -18.02 -23.64 14.12
C LYS A 168 -16.55 -24.01 13.96
N ARG A 169 -15.79 -23.21 13.19
CA ARG A 169 -14.37 -23.42 12.92
C ARG A 169 -13.53 -23.30 14.19
N THR A 170 -13.74 -22.24 14.98
CA THR A 170 -13.05 -22.03 16.26
C THR A 170 -13.35 -23.16 17.24
N ARG A 171 -14.62 -23.53 17.45
CA ARG A 171 -14.98 -24.66 18.32
C ARG A 171 -14.28 -25.96 17.91
N ALA A 172 -14.24 -26.28 16.62
CA ALA A 172 -13.59 -27.48 16.12
C ALA A 172 -12.06 -27.43 16.30
N LYS A 173 -11.41 -26.30 15.99
CA LYS A 173 -9.97 -26.10 16.17
C LYS A 173 -9.57 -26.15 17.64
N THR A 174 -10.24 -25.38 18.50
CA THR A 174 -9.98 -25.36 19.95
C THR A 174 -10.14 -26.75 20.56
N SER A 175 -11.19 -27.51 20.20
CA SER A 175 -11.34 -28.89 20.69
C SER A 175 -10.18 -29.79 20.27
N ARG A 176 -9.70 -29.66 19.03
CA ARG A 176 -8.55 -30.43 18.51
C ARG A 176 -7.24 -30.03 19.19
N GLU A 177 -7.05 -28.73 19.45
CA GLU A 177 -5.86 -28.19 20.10
C GLU A 177 -5.81 -28.60 21.58
N LEU A 178 -6.91 -28.47 22.31
CA LEU A 178 -7.01 -28.92 23.71
C LEU A 178 -6.70 -30.41 23.88
N ARG A 179 -7.07 -31.26 22.90
CA ARG A 179 -6.70 -32.70 22.90
C ARG A 179 -5.20 -32.95 22.74
N ARG A 180 -4.44 -31.98 22.20
CA ARG A 180 -2.98 -32.07 21.99
C ARG A 180 -2.20 -31.49 23.16
N LEU A 181 -2.80 -30.58 23.92
CA LEU A 181 -2.18 -30.02 25.11
C LEU A 181 -2.14 -31.08 26.20
N LYS A 182 -0.93 -31.41 26.67
CA LYS A 182 -0.78 -32.19 27.88
C LYS A 182 -1.11 -31.27 29.07
N PRO A 183 -2.04 -31.63 29.96
CA PRO A 183 -2.29 -30.84 31.15
C PRO A 183 -1.00 -30.79 31.97
N VAL A 184 -0.49 -29.58 32.19
CA VAL A 184 0.60 -29.33 33.13
C VAL A 184 -0.05 -29.13 34.49
N PRO A 185 0.29 -29.94 35.52
CA PRO A 185 -0.27 -29.73 36.85
C PRO A 185 0.04 -28.32 37.33
N LEU A 186 -0.98 -27.61 37.79
CA LEU A 186 -0.82 -26.28 38.34
C LEU A 186 0.11 -26.38 39.56
N VAL A 187 1.31 -25.83 39.45
CA VAL A 187 2.23 -25.75 40.59
C VAL A 187 1.58 -24.80 41.61
N PRO A 188 1.37 -25.24 42.87
CA PRO A 188 0.84 -24.36 43.90
C PRO A 188 1.70 -23.10 43.96
N ARG A 189 1.06 -21.92 43.88
CA ARG A 189 1.77 -20.67 44.16
C ARG A 189 2.31 -20.78 45.58
N VAL A 190 3.63 -20.84 45.71
CA VAL A 190 4.29 -20.74 47.00
C VAL A 190 3.87 -19.39 47.59
N ALA A 191 3.18 -19.42 48.73
CA ALA A 191 2.80 -18.20 49.42
C ALA A 191 4.07 -17.39 49.72
N ALA A 192 4.11 -16.14 49.24
CA ALA A 192 5.17 -15.21 49.59
C ALA A 192 5.19 -15.07 51.12
N ARG A 193 6.36 -15.36 51.72
CA ARG A 193 6.62 -15.15 53.15
C ARG A 193 6.94 -13.69 53.42
#